data_AF-A0A972WZY1-F1
#
_entry.id   AF-A0A972WZY1-F1
#
_cell.length_a   1.000
_cell.length_b   1.000
_cell.length_c   1.000
_cell.angle_alpha   90.00
_cell.angle_beta   90.00
_cell.angle_gamma   90.00
#
_symmetry.space_group_name_H-M   'P 1'
#
loop_
_entity.id
_entity.type
_entity.pdbx_description
1 polymer ?
#
loop_
_entity_poly.entity_id
_entity_poly.type
_entity_poly.pdbx_seq_one_letter_code
_entity_poly.pdbx_strand_id
1 'polypeptide(L)'
;MTARIVGGLSFLTLMSCGRLVTECGGTSLNISRLTQIQRAAFTSNTQASLIIPNPLDATGNIGIQSMDSSLINSLSAIFLPNLSTVGRLENNFLKIRINSINDSPEILATPNSNGQYAFPITDIHYGETMAYHSMNAIQSYVEALGFQTNKARPLFVMVNATGSTNNPEEVNAFYSHNYFDTTAPRTLKIYGDTAFSPRQDRDIYWHEFGHYLLESLTSDRGVDFAGDSGAMFSEGAAIHECIADYGAESLSGRGYLGRWIARNFSGFAAGQPLRSAEDKNDELNNFSKVATFDATTKNLDRYRIGEWCTRVLWDIRRQIVKENSDEGRFYADRMIFAAASLLKRDTSVTSLRGALLEADEQLNCGIHSESVKNAFESRGFSSDIPNLDLPLKLKASIVWLRDEQGQLTREFSISFTLTNPNSDRARNVRLILESTDARISPVVYQQSYGDLGSGKTVTVGGNGSLPIDYSVVGSVAPNQNYQGAHFNLRIKSENAPDAVIPGVL
;
A
#
# COMPACT_ATOMS: atom_id res chain seq x y z
N MET A 1 43.57 -31.85 -62.54
CA MET A 1 42.66 -30.79 -62.08
C MET A 1 42.01 -31.27 -60.80
N THR A 2 42.51 -30.82 -59.66
CA THR A 2 42.12 -31.30 -58.34
C THR A 2 41.43 -30.12 -57.64
N ALA A 3 40.10 -30.21 -57.50
CA ALA A 3 39.29 -29.17 -56.86
C ALA A 3 39.46 -29.24 -55.34
N ARG A 4 39.90 -28.13 -54.72
CA ARG A 4 39.92 -27.95 -53.27
C ARG A 4 38.61 -27.31 -52.83
N ILE A 5 37.87 -28.00 -51.98
CA ILE A 5 36.73 -27.46 -51.22
C ILE A 5 37.31 -26.71 -50.02
N VAL A 6 37.03 -25.40 -49.94
CA VAL A 6 37.36 -24.56 -48.78
C VAL A 6 36.15 -24.57 -47.85
N GLY A 7 36.26 -25.29 -46.74
CA GLY A 7 35.28 -25.25 -45.65
C GLY A 7 35.45 -23.99 -44.82
N GLY A 8 34.45 -23.11 -44.82
CA GLY A 8 34.38 -21.95 -43.94
C GLY A 8 33.92 -22.35 -42.55
N LEU A 9 34.86 -22.41 -41.59
CA LEU A 9 34.56 -22.45 -40.16
C LEU A 9 34.01 -21.07 -39.76
N SER A 10 32.70 -20.98 -39.54
CA SER A 10 32.09 -19.81 -38.90
C SER A 10 32.25 -19.94 -37.39
N PHE A 11 33.19 -19.18 -36.81
CA PHE A 11 33.27 -19.00 -35.36
C PHE A 11 32.07 -18.13 -34.93
N LEU A 12 31.04 -18.77 -34.35
CA LEU A 12 30.10 -18.07 -33.48
C LEU A 12 30.87 -17.68 -32.21
N THR A 13 31.40 -16.46 -32.18
CA THR A 13 31.72 -15.80 -30.92
C THR A 13 30.40 -15.50 -30.22
N LEU A 14 29.99 -16.38 -29.29
CA LEU A 14 29.05 -16.03 -28.24
C LEU A 14 29.70 -14.90 -27.44
N MET A 15 29.44 -13.65 -27.82
CA MET A 15 29.68 -12.51 -26.96
C MET A 15 28.73 -12.66 -25.77
N SER A 16 29.15 -13.38 -24.74
CA SER A 16 28.48 -13.26 -23.45
C SER A 16 28.72 -11.82 -22.99
N CYS A 17 27.72 -10.96 -23.17
CA CYS A 17 27.64 -9.67 -22.48
C CYS A 17 27.37 -9.94 -20.98
N GLY A 18 28.22 -10.75 -20.35
CA GLY A 18 28.24 -10.90 -18.91
C GLY A 18 28.95 -9.68 -18.34
N ARG A 19 28.23 -8.58 -18.15
CA ARG A 19 28.66 -7.58 -17.17
C ARG A 19 28.86 -8.34 -15.86
N LEU A 20 30.06 -8.27 -15.31
CA LEU A 20 30.31 -8.87 -14.00
C LEU A 20 29.42 -8.15 -12.98
N VAL A 21 28.75 -8.90 -12.11
CA VAL A 21 27.87 -8.37 -11.04
C VAL A 21 28.57 -7.27 -10.23
N THR A 22 29.90 -7.33 -10.12
CA THR A 22 30.74 -6.34 -9.45
C THR A 22 30.74 -4.95 -10.10
N GLU A 23 30.42 -4.83 -11.39
CA GLU A 23 30.34 -3.55 -12.12
C GLU A 23 28.97 -2.87 -12.01
N CYS A 24 27.98 -3.58 -11.48
CA CYS A 24 26.58 -3.16 -11.40
C CYS A 24 26.09 -2.91 -9.96
N GLY A 25 27.00 -2.80 -8.99
CA GLY A 25 26.66 -2.75 -7.57
C GLY A 25 25.96 -1.47 -7.05
N GLY A 26 25.55 -0.55 -7.93
CA GLY A 26 24.95 0.72 -7.54
C GLY A 26 25.73 1.48 -6.47
N THR A 27 25.07 2.36 -5.71
CA THR A 27 25.65 2.93 -4.48
C THR A 27 25.75 1.85 -3.42
N SER A 28 26.88 1.70 -2.74
CA SER A 28 27.00 0.73 -1.66
C SER A 28 26.00 0.99 -0.52
N LEU A 29 25.39 -0.09 -0.02
CA LEU A 29 24.53 -0.05 1.16
C LEU A 29 25.36 -0.27 2.43
N ASN A 30 25.01 0.41 3.52
CA ASN A 30 25.58 0.10 4.84
C ASN A 30 24.84 -1.09 5.46
N ILE A 31 25.22 -2.30 5.02
CA ILE A 31 24.60 -3.57 5.43
C ILE A 31 24.63 -3.78 6.95
N SER A 32 25.73 -3.38 7.60
CA SER A 32 25.86 -3.45 9.06
C SER A 32 24.81 -2.57 9.75
N ARG A 33 24.62 -1.34 9.27
CA ARG A 33 23.59 -0.43 9.79
C ARG A 33 22.17 -0.97 9.56
N LEU A 34 21.87 -1.46 8.36
CA LEU A 34 20.56 -2.04 8.04
C LEU A 34 20.26 -3.26 8.93
N THR A 35 21.24 -4.12 9.15
CA THR A 35 21.13 -5.28 10.04
C THR A 35 20.94 -4.86 11.51
N GLN A 36 21.62 -3.81 11.97
CA GLN A 36 21.41 -3.26 13.31
C GLN A 36 19.98 -2.73 13.49
N ILE A 37 19.45 -2.01 12.50
CA ILE A 37 18.08 -1.48 12.52
C ILE A 37 17.05 -2.62 12.59
N GLN A 38 17.18 -3.66 11.75
CA GLN A 38 16.30 -4.84 11.77
C GLN A 38 16.29 -5.55 13.12
N ARG A 39 17.45 -5.61 13.80
CA ARG A 39 17.59 -6.20 15.14
C ARG A 39 17.14 -5.25 16.28
N ALA A 40 16.58 -4.09 15.95
CA ALA A 40 16.23 -3.05 16.93
C ALA A 40 17.43 -2.58 17.79
N ALA A 41 18.66 -2.72 17.29
CA ALA A 41 19.90 -2.40 17.99
C ALA A 41 20.28 -0.93 17.83
N PHE A 42 19.42 -0.03 18.33
CA PHE A 42 19.73 1.40 18.39
C PHE A 42 20.69 1.71 19.53
N THR A 43 21.48 2.78 19.38
CA THR A 43 22.29 3.34 20.47
C THR A 43 21.53 4.53 21.06
N SER A 44 21.18 4.46 22.34
CA SER A 44 20.54 5.55 23.09
C SER A 44 20.78 5.36 24.59
N ASN A 45 20.66 6.42 25.38
CA ASN A 45 20.69 6.33 26.84
C ASN A 45 19.30 6.07 27.44
N THR A 46 18.24 6.16 26.64
CA THR A 46 16.86 5.91 27.06
C THR A 46 16.40 4.56 26.55
N GLN A 47 15.78 3.77 27.43
CA GLN A 47 15.33 2.42 27.15
C GLN A 47 13.82 2.27 27.38
N ALA A 48 13.26 1.27 26.71
CA ALA A 48 11.92 0.77 26.87
C ALA A 48 11.94 -0.74 27.15
N SER A 49 10.90 -1.26 27.78
CA SER A 49 10.66 -2.69 27.89
C SER A 49 9.51 -3.09 26.98
N LEU A 50 9.81 -3.78 25.88
CA LEU A 50 8.82 -4.14 24.85
C LEU A 50 8.89 -5.63 24.50
N ILE A 51 7.75 -6.18 24.09
CA ILE A 51 7.63 -7.53 23.52
C ILE A 51 7.55 -7.37 22.01
N ILE A 52 8.64 -7.72 21.32
CA ILE A 52 8.84 -7.43 19.90
C ILE A 52 8.93 -8.73 19.09
N PRO A 53 8.32 -8.81 17.90
CA PRO A 53 7.51 -7.78 17.23
C PRO A 53 6.08 -7.68 17.78
N ASN A 54 5.59 -8.76 18.36
CA ASN A 54 4.30 -8.85 19.05
C ASN A 54 4.34 -10.06 20.00
N PRO A 55 3.33 -10.24 20.88
CA PRO A 55 3.30 -11.31 21.86
C PRO A 55 3.37 -12.74 21.30
N LEU A 56 2.72 -13.02 20.17
CA LEU A 56 2.69 -14.37 19.58
C LEU A 56 4.08 -14.77 19.09
N ASP A 57 4.72 -13.88 18.34
CA ASP A 57 5.99 -14.19 17.71
C ASP A 57 7.16 -14.14 18.70
N ALA A 58 7.08 -13.29 19.72
CA ALA A 58 8.10 -13.23 20.79
C ALA A 58 8.05 -14.42 21.76
N THR A 59 6.88 -15.06 21.90
CA THR A 59 6.72 -16.24 22.80
C THR A 59 6.74 -17.56 22.05
N GLY A 60 6.43 -17.57 20.75
CA GLY A 60 6.16 -18.79 19.98
C GLY A 60 4.87 -19.52 20.41
N ASN A 61 4.04 -18.91 21.26
CA ASN A 61 2.83 -19.54 21.81
C ASN A 61 1.57 -18.95 21.15
N ILE A 62 0.94 -19.69 20.24
CA ILE A 62 -0.27 -19.24 19.52
C ILE A 62 -1.48 -18.99 20.43
N GLY A 63 -1.51 -19.56 21.64
CA GLY A 63 -2.59 -19.41 22.61
C GLY A 63 -2.41 -18.26 23.60
N ILE A 64 -1.29 -17.54 23.53
CA ILE A 64 -0.94 -16.47 24.48
C ILE A 64 -2.01 -15.37 24.52
N GLN A 65 -2.29 -14.87 25.73
CA GLN A 65 -3.22 -13.78 26.02
C GLN A 65 -2.43 -12.57 26.51
N SER A 66 -2.94 -11.35 26.34
CA SER A 66 -2.28 -10.12 26.79
C SER A 66 -2.08 -10.03 28.31
N MET A 67 -2.80 -10.83 29.10
CA MET A 67 -2.65 -10.89 30.56
C MET A 67 -1.80 -12.07 31.04
N ASP A 68 -1.27 -12.90 30.14
CA ASP A 68 -0.45 -14.05 30.54
C ASP A 68 0.86 -13.60 31.19
N SER A 69 1.10 -14.07 32.41
CA SER A 69 2.31 -13.73 33.17
C SER A 69 3.61 -14.18 32.50
N SER A 70 3.54 -15.18 31.61
CA SER A 70 4.68 -15.66 30.83
C SER A 70 5.23 -14.62 29.85
N LEU A 71 4.44 -13.60 29.48
CA LEU A 71 4.87 -12.49 28.63
C LEU A 71 6.05 -11.70 29.22
N ILE A 72 6.19 -11.70 30.55
CA ILE A 72 7.31 -11.02 31.21
C ILE A 72 8.67 -11.58 30.76
N ASN A 73 8.73 -12.86 30.40
CA ASN A 73 9.96 -13.52 29.95
C ASN A 73 10.34 -13.15 28.50
N SER A 74 9.41 -12.56 27.74
CA SER A 74 9.63 -12.09 26.38
C SER A 74 9.88 -10.58 26.29
N LEU A 75 9.89 -9.87 27.42
CA LEU A 75 10.26 -8.45 27.46
C LEU A 75 11.74 -8.28 27.12
N SER A 76 12.00 -7.43 26.15
CA SER A 76 13.35 -7.02 25.76
C SER A 76 13.58 -5.56 26.14
N ALA A 77 14.78 -5.27 26.63
CA ALA A 77 15.24 -3.89 26.80
C ALA A 77 15.62 -3.33 25.42
N ILE A 78 14.93 -2.29 24.97
CA ILE A 78 15.05 -1.72 23.64
C ILE A 78 15.39 -0.23 23.75
N PHE A 79 16.34 0.24 22.95
CA PHE A 79 16.74 1.63 22.95
C PHE A 79 15.79 2.52 22.15
N LEU A 80 15.52 3.72 22.67
CA LEU A 80 14.66 4.72 22.04
C LEU A 80 15.53 5.82 21.40
N PRO A 81 15.73 5.82 20.06
CA PRO A 81 16.59 6.78 19.40
C PRO A 81 15.93 8.17 19.26
N ASN A 82 16.76 9.19 19.02
CA ASN A 82 16.35 10.51 18.53
C ASN A 82 15.32 11.27 19.39
N LEU A 83 15.18 10.94 20.68
CA LEU A 83 14.30 11.69 21.57
C LEU A 83 14.78 13.13 21.68
N SER A 84 13.86 14.10 21.54
CA SER A 84 14.17 15.51 21.77
C SER A 84 14.44 15.79 23.26
N THR A 85 13.73 15.08 24.14
CA THR A 85 13.94 15.09 25.59
C THR A 85 13.71 13.67 26.13
N VAL A 86 14.44 13.27 27.17
CA VAL A 86 14.32 11.93 27.77
C VAL A 86 12.91 11.70 28.35
N GLY A 87 12.23 12.77 28.78
CA GLY A 87 10.92 12.73 29.42
C GLY A 87 9.71 12.60 28.49
N ARG A 88 9.90 12.60 27.17
CA ARG A 88 8.80 12.52 26.20
C ARG A 88 9.15 11.65 25.00
N LEU A 89 8.20 10.80 24.58
CA LEU A 89 8.26 10.00 23.36
C LEU A 89 7.99 10.86 22.11
N GLU A 90 8.85 11.84 21.86
CA GLU A 90 8.72 12.70 20.69
C GLU A 90 10.04 13.34 20.23
N ASN A 91 10.08 13.69 18.95
CA ASN A 91 11.15 14.46 18.34
C ASN A 91 10.59 15.58 17.45
N ASN A 92 11.43 16.21 16.61
CA ASN A 92 10.99 17.32 15.75
C ASN A 92 9.93 16.90 14.72
N PHE A 93 9.92 15.63 14.33
CA PHE A 93 9.02 15.09 13.34
C PHE A 93 7.92 14.23 13.98
N LEU A 94 8.29 13.23 14.78
CA LEU A 94 7.37 12.24 15.35
C LEU A 94 6.84 12.69 16.71
N LYS A 95 5.51 12.70 16.86
CA LYS A 95 4.78 13.07 18.07
C LYS A 95 3.85 11.92 18.48
N ILE A 96 4.08 11.30 19.63
CA ILE A 96 3.18 10.23 20.13
C ILE A 96 2.11 10.83 21.04
N ARG A 97 0.87 10.36 20.88
CA ARG A 97 -0.33 10.79 21.60
C ARG A 97 -1.19 9.57 21.93
N ILE A 98 -2.15 9.76 22.81
CA ILE A 98 -3.09 8.71 23.20
C ILE A 98 -4.33 8.78 22.28
N ASN A 99 -5.14 9.82 22.42
CA ASN A 99 -6.44 9.95 21.77
C ASN A 99 -6.43 10.97 20.62
N SER A 100 -5.73 12.09 20.79
CA SER A 100 -5.80 13.23 19.87
C SER A 100 -4.49 14.02 19.78
N ILE A 101 -4.35 14.86 18.74
CA ILE A 101 -3.20 15.76 18.60
C ILE A 101 -3.06 16.77 19.75
N ASN A 102 -4.17 17.02 20.46
CA ASN A 102 -4.30 18.01 21.54
C ASN A 102 -4.18 17.41 22.94
N ASP A 103 -3.79 16.14 23.08
CA ASP A 103 -3.65 15.51 24.40
C ASP A 103 -2.68 16.31 25.28
N SER A 104 -3.07 16.51 26.55
CA SER A 104 -2.21 17.19 27.52
C SER A 104 -0.91 16.41 27.70
N PRO A 105 0.26 17.06 27.75
CA PRO A 105 1.51 16.38 28.07
C PRO A 105 1.43 15.58 29.38
N GLU A 106 0.67 16.01 30.39
CA GLU A 106 0.63 15.33 31.70
C GLU A 106 0.10 13.89 31.63
N ILE A 107 -0.71 13.55 30.62
CA ILE A 107 -1.28 12.22 30.47
C ILE A 107 -0.44 11.31 29.58
N LEU A 108 0.62 11.81 28.94
CA LEU A 108 1.46 11.01 28.03
C LEU A 108 2.52 10.24 28.81
N ALA A 109 2.97 9.12 28.26
CA ALA A 109 4.03 8.29 28.85
C ALA A 109 5.25 9.11 29.29
N THR A 110 5.71 8.85 30.52
CA THR A 110 6.96 9.37 31.09
C THR A 110 7.83 8.22 31.59
N PRO A 111 9.17 8.33 31.54
CA PRO A 111 10.03 7.28 32.06
C PRO A 111 9.91 7.16 33.59
N ASN A 112 10.22 5.98 34.12
CA ASN A 112 10.34 5.75 35.56
C ASN A 112 11.60 6.45 36.14
N SER A 113 11.85 6.28 37.45
CA SER A 113 13.01 6.88 38.14
C SER A 113 14.37 6.44 37.60
N ASN A 114 14.43 5.34 36.86
CA ASN A 114 15.64 4.83 36.20
C ASN A 114 15.78 5.34 34.75
N GLY A 115 14.89 6.23 34.30
CA GLY A 115 14.89 6.74 32.92
C GLY A 115 14.35 5.74 31.90
N GLN A 116 13.57 4.74 32.33
CA GLN A 116 13.05 3.67 31.46
C GLN A 116 11.54 3.77 31.25
N TYR A 117 11.10 3.55 30.01
CA TYR A 117 9.69 3.39 29.63
C TYR A 117 9.31 1.91 29.78
N ALA A 118 8.96 1.52 31.00
CA ALA A 118 8.65 0.13 31.35
C ALA A 118 7.19 0.03 31.82
N PHE A 119 6.30 -0.31 30.89
CA PHE A 119 4.86 -0.43 31.13
C PHE A 119 4.37 -1.87 30.90
N PRO A 120 3.37 -2.35 31.65
CA PRO A 120 2.67 -3.58 31.32
C PRO A 120 2.07 -3.53 29.91
N ILE A 121 2.00 -4.65 29.20
CA ILE A 121 1.44 -4.71 27.83
C ILE A 121 -0.02 -4.24 27.73
N THR A 122 -0.77 -4.37 28.82
CA THR A 122 -2.17 -3.93 28.92
C THR A 122 -2.30 -2.43 29.14
N ASP A 123 -1.23 -1.75 29.56
CA ASP A 123 -1.19 -0.32 29.79
C ASP A 123 -1.17 0.44 28.45
N ILE A 124 -1.86 1.58 28.38
CA ILE A 124 -1.94 2.40 27.17
C ILE A 124 -0.57 3.00 26.78
N HIS A 125 0.28 3.30 27.78
CA HIS A 125 1.63 3.84 27.60
C HIS A 125 2.61 2.81 27.00
N TYR A 126 2.28 1.51 27.09
CA TYR A 126 2.99 0.48 26.30
C TYR A 126 2.80 0.72 24.81
N GLY A 127 1.58 1.05 24.38
CA GLY A 127 1.26 1.40 23.00
C GLY A 127 2.04 2.62 22.52
N GLU A 128 2.12 3.68 23.34
CA GLU A 128 2.92 4.87 23.02
C GLU A 128 4.40 4.52 22.79
N THR A 129 4.95 3.68 23.65
CA THR A 129 6.35 3.26 23.57
C THR A 129 6.61 2.37 22.35
N MET A 130 5.70 1.44 22.05
CA MET A 130 5.74 0.61 20.84
C MET A 130 5.67 1.47 19.59
N ALA A 131 4.76 2.44 19.53
CA ALA A 131 4.60 3.36 18.41
C ALA A 131 5.90 4.15 18.16
N TYR A 132 6.46 4.79 19.20
CA TYR A 132 7.68 5.58 19.06
C TYR A 132 8.84 4.76 18.50
N HIS A 133 9.08 3.58 19.08
CA HIS A 133 10.15 2.69 18.66
C HIS A 133 9.95 2.22 17.21
N SER A 134 8.75 1.73 16.89
CA SER A 134 8.42 1.13 15.60
C SER A 134 8.57 2.14 14.46
N MET A 135 8.04 3.35 14.64
CA MET A 135 8.10 4.42 13.64
C MET A 135 9.53 4.90 13.40
N ASN A 136 10.34 5.08 14.45
CA ASN A 136 11.76 5.43 14.27
C ASN A 136 12.53 4.31 13.57
N ALA A 137 12.20 3.04 13.85
CA ALA A 137 12.89 1.91 13.25
C ALA A 137 12.67 1.84 11.74
N ILE A 138 11.42 1.90 11.29
CA ILE A 138 11.12 1.88 9.85
C ILE A 138 11.61 3.14 9.13
N GLN A 139 11.48 4.31 9.76
CA GLN A 139 12.03 5.54 9.19
C GLN A 139 13.55 5.45 9.02
N SER A 140 14.26 4.94 10.03
CA SER A 140 15.72 4.73 9.93
C SER A 140 16.08 3.70 8.86
N TYR A 141 15.25 2.67 8.69
CA TYR A 141 15.46 1.62 7.71
C TYR A 141 15.39 2.16 6.28
N VAL A 142 14.29 2.85 5.94
CA VAL A 142 14.09 3.40 4.59
C VAL A 142 15.12 4.48 4.26
N GLU A 143 15.51 5.30 5.25
CA GLU A 143 16.58 6.29 5.10
C GLU A 143 17.95 5.63 4.87
N ALA A 144 18.24 4.53 5.57
CA ALA A 144 19.46 3.75 5.35
C ALA A 144 19.49 3.01 4.00
N LEU A 145 18.33 2.73 3.41
CA LEU A 145 18.21 2.24 2.02
C LEU A 145 18.39 3.35 0.97
N GLY A 146 18.42 4.62 1.40
CA GLY A 146 18.67 5.79 0.54
C GLY A 146 17.44 6.64 0.23
N PHE A 147 16.29 6.37 0.87
CA PHE A 147 15.04 7.09 0.62
C PHE A 147 14.82 8.21 1.62
N GLN A 148 14.44 9.38 1.14
CA GLN A 148 14.10 10.51 2.02
C GLN A 148 12.63 10.46 2.40
N THR A 149 12.36 10.73 3.67
CA THR A 149 11.00 10.91 4.19
C THR A 149 10.68 12.40 4.29
N ASN A 150 9.47 12.81 3.93
CA ASN A 150 9.09 14.21 3.98
C ASN A 150 8.77 14.62 5.43
N LYS A 151 9.73 15.25 6.11
CA LYS A 151 9.61 15.69 7.51
C LYS A 151 9.19 17.16 7.65
N ALA A 152 8.72 17.80 6.57
CA ALA A 152 8.32 19.21 6.61
C ALA A 152 7.12 19.48 7.53
N ARG A 153 6.34 18.44 7.84
CA ARG A 153 5.19 18.47 8.75
C ARG A 153 5.37 17.42 9.84
N PRO A 154 4.94 17.70 11.08
CA PRO A 154 4.95 16.69 12.12
C PRO A 154 4.02 15.53 11.78
N LEU A 155 4.40 14.33 12.22
CA LEU A 155 3.60 13.13 12.21
C LEU A 155 3.13 12.83 13.63
N PHE A 156 1.82 12.93 13.86
CA PHE A 156 1.18 12.52 15.10
C PHE A 156 0.75 11.06 15.00
N VAL A 157 1.04 10.28 16.04
CA VAL A 157 0.58 8.90 16.16
C VAL A 157 -0.29 8.80 17.41
N MET A 158 -1.58 8.51 17.22
CA MET A 158 -2.54 8.30 18.30
C MET A 158 -2.71 6.80 18.53
N VAL A 159 -2.29 6.29 19.69
CA VAL A 159 -2.27 4.84 19.98
C VAL A 159 -3.60 4.28 20.50
N ASN A 160 -4.58 5.16 20.72
CA ASN A 160 -5.95 4.87 21.11
C ASN A 160 -6.86 6.00 20.62
N ALA A 161 -6.85 6.25 19.32
CA ALA A 161 -7.53 7.39 18.71
C ALA A 161 -9.03 7.38 19.04
N THR A 162 -9.56 8.55 19.38
CA THR A 162 -11.01 8.75 19.53
C THR A 162 -11.54 9.44 18.28
N GLY A 163 -12.58 8.89 17.65
CA GLY A 163 -13.32 9.60 16.60
C GLY A 163 -12.85 9.32 15.17
N SER A 164 -13.71 8.57 14.48
CA SER A 164 -14.05 8.62 13.05
C SER A 164 -15.26 7.71 12.80
N THR A 165 -15.42 6.71 13.66
CA THR A 165 -16.57 5.82 13.71
C THR A 165 -17.22 5.91 15.09
N ASN A 166 -18.55 5.80 15.15
CA ASN A 166 -19.29 5.82 16.40
C ASN A 166 -19.09 4.52 17.22
N ASN A 167 -18.12 3.67 16.84
CA ASN A 167 -17.88 2.38 17.46
C ASN A 167 -16.50 2.35 18.16
N PRO A 168 -16.44 2.52 19.50
CA PRO A 168 -15.19 2.42 20.26
C PRO A 168 -14.57 1.00 20.24
N GLU A 169 -15.32 -0.01 19.78
CA GLU A 169 -14.85 -1.39 19.63
C GLU A 169 -14.22 -1.67 18.25
N GLU A 170 -14.21 -0.70 17.33
CA GLU A 170 -13.59 -0.91 16.03
C GLU A 170 -12.09 -1.11 16.17
N VAL A 171 -11.61 -2.28 15.73
CA VAL A 171 -10.19 -2.60 15.64
C VAL A 171 -9.70 -2.22 14.26
N ASN A 172 -8.91 -1.16 14.18
CA ASN A 172 -8.42 -0.64 12.92
C ASN A 172 -7.15 0.21 13.12
N ALA A 173 -6.42 0.46 12.05
CA ALA A 173 -5.37 1.46 11.98
C ALA A 173 -5.47 2.16 10.63
N PHE A 174 -5.18 3.47 10.60
CA PHE A 174 -5.01 4.15 9.33
C PHE A 174 -4.13 5.39 9.45
N TYR A 175 -3.34 5.61 8.42
CA TYR A 175 -2.69 6.87 8.10
C TYR A 175 -3.66 7.79 7.34
N SER A 176 -3.77 9.05 7.78
CA SER A 176 -4.59 10.06 7.10
C SER A 176 -3.76 10.83 6.08
N HIS A 177 -4.03 10.60 4.80
CA HIS A 177 -3.43 11.35 3.72
C HIS A 177 -3.93 12.79 3.72
N ASN A 178 -3.00 13.74 3.79
CA ASN A 178 -3.31 15.16 3.70
C ASN A 178 -2.65 15.74 2.44
N TYR A 179 -2.97 15.17 1.27
CA TYR A 179 -2.51 15.67 -0.03
C TYR A 179 -3.13 17.03 -0.37
N PHE A 180 -4.40 17.22 -0.04
CA PHE A 180 -5.16 18.43 -0.37
C PHE A 180 -4.99 19.56 0.64
N ASP A 181 -4.56 19.24 1.87
CA ASP A 181 -4.22 20.21 2.90
C ASP A 181 -2.75 20.03 3.31
N THR A 182 -1.86 20.75 2.64
CA THR A 182 -0.42 20.73 2.92
C THR A 182 -0.05 21.50 4.20
N THR A 183 -1.01 22.11 4.88
CA THR A 183 -0.81 22.82 6.16
C THR A 183 -1.19 21.96 7.36
N ALA A 184 -2.13 21.02 7.18
CA ALA A 184 -2.52 20.09 8.22
C ALA A 184 -1.36 19.17 8.65
N PRO A 185 -1.25 18.85 9.95
CA PRO A 185 -0.32 17.83 10.42
C PRO A 185 -0.69 16.46 9.86
N ARG A 186 0.28 15.54 9.76
CA ARG A 186 -0.02 14.15 9.40
C ARG A 186 -0.46 13.38 10.63
N THR A 187 -1.39 12.45 10.46
CA THR A 187 -1.88 11.63 11.56
C THR A 187 -1.90 10.15 11.19
N LEU A 188 -1.43 9.31 12.11
CA LEU A 188 -1.62 7.87 12.13
C LEU A 188 -2.49 7.56 13.34
N LYS A 189 -3.58 6.84 13.14
CA LYS A 189 -4.57 6.56 14.16
C LYS A 189 -4.69 5.07 14.37
N ILE A 190 -4.56 4.63 15.61
CA ILE A 190 -4.79 3.25 16.04
C ILE A 190 -6.10 3.20 16.85
N TYR A 191 -6.96 2.25 16.53
CA TYR A 191 -8.24 1.99 17.19
C TYR A 191 -8.29 0.56 17.72
N GLY A 192 -9.18 0.33 18.68
CA GLY A 192 -9.43 -0.99 19.25
C GLY A 192 -8.61 -1.25 20.51
N ASP A 193 -9.19 -0.91 21.66
CA ASP A 193 -8.66 -1.24 22.99
C ASP A 193 -9.11 -2.65 23.42
N THR A 194 -8.63 -3.66 22.70
CA THR A 194 -8.98 -5.06 22.95
C THR A 194 -7.82 -5.83 23.58
N ALA A 195 -8.09 -7.07 23.99
CA ALA A 195 -7.04 -8.00 24.45
C ALA A 195 -5.97 -8.27 23.39
N PHE A 196 -6.24 -8.00 22.10
CA PHE A 196 -5.33 -8.19 20.96
C PHE A 196 -5.16 -6.86 20.20
N SER A 197 -4.97 -5.77 20.93
CA SER A 197 -4.98 -4.41 20.37
C SER A 197 -3.88 -4.21 19.32
N PRO A 198 -4.14 -3.46 18.23
CA PRO A 198 -3.11 -3.13 17.24
C PRO A 198 -1.95 -2.33 17.79
N ARG A 199 -2.14 -1.62 18.91
CA ARG A 199 -1.04 -0.89 19.54
C ARG A 199 0.08 -1.79 20.08
N GLN A 200 -0.18 -3.10 20.19
CA GLN A 200 0.76 -4.12 20.66
C GLN A 200 1.45 -4.88 19.51
N ASP A 201 1.08 -4.63 18.25
CA ASP A 201 1.64 -5.29 17.08
C ASP A 201 2.47 -4.30 16.25
N ARG A 202 3.78 -4.50 16.26
CA ARG A 202 4.74 -3.62 15.56
C ARG A 202 4.48 -3.55 14.06
N ASP A 203 4.00 -4.63 13.45
CA ASP A 203 3.81 -4.69 12.01
C ASP A 203 2.75 -3.69 11.54
N ILE A 204 1.78 -3.34 12.40
CA ILE A 204 0.72 -2.37 12.09
C ILE A 204 1.30 -0.96 11.94
N TYR A 205 2.15 -0.53 12.88
CA TYR A 205 2.83 0.77 12.75
C TYR A 205 3.70 0.85 11.48
N TRP A 206 4.32 -0.26 11.10
CA TRP A 206 5.13 -0.33 9.89
C TRP A 206 4.31 -0.27 8.61
N HIS A 207 3.17 -0.95 8.57
CA HIS A 207 2.21 -0.85 7.47
C HIS A 207 1.74 0.60 7.32
N GLU A 208 1.28 1.21 8.40
CA GLU A 208 0.81 2.60 8.36
C GLU A 208 1.91 3.61 7.99
N PHE A 209 3.16 3.36 8.41
CA PHE A 209 4.30 4.14 7.94
C PHE A 209 4.53 3.96 6.43
N GLY A 210 4.23 2.80 5.87
CA GLY A 210 4.31 2.55 4.43
C GLY A 210 3.41 3.48 3.62
N HIS A 211 2.21 3.80 4.10
CA HIS A 211 1.36 4.83 3.52
C HIS A 211 2.02 6.23 3.56
N TYR A 212 2.60 6.59 4.71
CA TYR A 212 3.37 7.84 4.84
C TYR A 212 4.60 7.89 3.92
N LEU A 213 5.30 6.78 3.76
CA LEU A 213 6.45 6.66 2.86
C LEU A 213 6.02 6.91 1.42
N LEU A 214 4.92 6.30 0.97
CA LEU A 214 4.39 6.52 -0.36
C LEU A 214 3.96 7.98 -0.59
N GLU A 215 3.31 8.62 0.39
CA GLU A 215 3.06 10.07 0.32
C GLU A 215 4.38 10.83 0.18
N SER A 216 5.41 10.48 0.94
CA SER A 216 6.71 11.15 0.86
C SER A 216 7.39 11.00 -0.50
N LEU A 217 7.34 9.81 -1.09
CA LEU A 217 7.97 9.49 -2.38
C LEU A 217 7.20 10.05 -3.58
N THR A 218 5.89 10.28 -3.43
CA THR A 218 5.01 10.65 -4.54
C THR A 218 4.16 11.90 -4.28
N SER A 219 4.57 12.74 -3.32
CA SER A 219 3.81 13.90 -2.84
C SER A 219 3.29 14.85 -3.92
N ASP A 220 3.98 14.95 -5.06
CA ASP A 220 3.63 15.83 -6.18
C ASP A 220 2.52 15.25 -7.09
N ARG A 221 2.23 13.96 -6.99
CA ARG A 221 1.36 13.25 -7.95
C ARG A 221 0.38 12.26 -7.33
N GLY A 222 0.77 11.54 -6.29
CA GLY A 222 -0.01 10.57 -5.52
C GLY A 222 -0.29 9.26 -6.26
N VAL A 223 0.19 8.11 -5.73
CA VAL A 223 -0.03 6.79 -6.33
C VAL A 223 -1.52 6.40 -6.42
N ASP A 224 -2.32 6.83 -5.44
CA ASP A 224 -3.77 6.58 -5.32
C ASP A 224 -4.58 7.88 -5.22
N PHE A 225 -4.30 8.84 -6.10
CA PHE A 225 -5.04 10.11 -6.09
C PHE A 225 -6.55 9.91 -6.32
N ALA A 226 -6.95 8.91 -7.10
CA ALA A 226 -8.35 8.53 -7.27
C ALA A 226 -9.00 8.06 -5.96
N GLY A 227 -8.36 7.17 -5.20
CA GLY A 227 -8.87 6.72 -3.90
C GLY A 227 -8.95 7.86 -2.88
N ASP A 228 -7.93 8.72 -2.84
CA ASP A 228 -7.92 9.94 -2.02
C ASP A 228 -9.04 10.93 -2.41
N SER A 229 -9.49 10.87 -3.67
CA SER A 229 -10.61 11.67 -4.20
C SER A 229 -11.96 10.95 -4.07
N GLY A 230 -12.05 9.84 -3.34
CA GLY A 230 -13.29 9.14 -3.03
C GLY A 230 -13.63 7.96 -3.95
N ALA A 231 -12.72 7.52 -4.82
CA ALA A 231 -12.93 6.30 -5.59
C ALA A 231 -13.00 5.08 -4.66
N MET A 232 -14.02 4.25 -4.83
CA MET A 232 -14.19 3.03 -4.02
C MET A 232 -13.11 1.98 -4.31
N PHE A 233 -12.55 2.00 -5.53
CA PHE A 233 -11.54 1.06 -5.98
C PHE A 233 -10.69 1.67 -7.09
N SER A 234 -9.38 1.49 -6.97
CA SER A 234 -8.38 1.73 -8.00
C SER A 234 -7.25 0.71 -7.86
N GLU A 235 -6.57 0.35 -8.95
CA GLU A 235 -5.32 -0.44 -8.82
C GLU A 235 -4.24 0.36 -8.09
N GLY A 236 -4.26 1.69 -8.18
CA GLY A 236 -3.39 2.58 -7.42
C GLY A 236 -3.56 2.40 -5.91
N ALA A 237 -4.80 2.29 -5.43
CA ALA A 237 -5.14 2.01 -4.04
C ALA A 237 -4.60 0.65 -3.60
N ALA A 238 -4.78 -0.37 -4.43
CA ALA A 238 -4.25 -1.70 -4.14
C ALA A 238 -2.71 -1.72 -4.09
N ILE A 239 -2.04 -0.97 -4.97
CA ILE A 239 -0.58 -0.83 -4.96
C ILE A 239 -0.13 -0.03 -3.75
N HIS A 240 -0.93 0.94 -3.30
CA HIS A 240 -0.68 1.67 -2.07
C HIS A 240 -0.62 0.73 -0.86
N GLU A 241 -1.64 -0.10 -0.69
CA GLU A 241 -1.69 -1.18 0.31
C GLU A 241 -0.52 -2.15 0.16
N CYS A 242 -0.22 -2.55 -1.07
CA CYS A 242 0.84 -3.50 -1.38
C CYS A 242 2.23 -3.04 -0.91
N ILE A 243 2.58 -1.78 -1.18
CA ILE A 243 3.88 -1.24 -0.76
C ILE A 243 3.91 -1.04 0.77
N ALA A 244 2.76 -0.72 1.38
CA ALA A 244 2.65 -0.60 2.83
C ALA A 244 2.89 -1.94 3.54
N ASP A 245 2.21 -2.99 3.10
CA ASP A 245 2.42 -4.37 3.54
C ASP A 245 3.87 -4.82 3.32
N TYR A 246 4.40 -4.64 2.11
CA TYR A 246 5.78 -5.03 1.80
C TYR A 246 6.78 -4.27 2.68
N GLY A 247 6.52 -3.01 3.02
CA GLY A 247 7.34 -2.23 3.95
C GLY A 247 7.43 -2.87 5.34
N ALA A 248 6.30 -3.35 5.87
CA ALA A 248 6.28 -4.08 7.14
C ALA A 248 6.95 -5.46 7.03
N GLU A 249 6.67 -6.21 5.98
CA GLU A 249 7.21 -7.55 5.74
C GLU A 249 8.74 -7.53 5.54
N SER A 250 9.25 -6.57 4.77
CA SER A 250 10.68 -6.42 4.47
C SER A 250 11.50 -6.10 5.71
N LEU A 251 11.04 -5.15 6.53
CA LEU A 251 11.72 -4.77 7.77
C LEU A 251 11.61 -5.87 8.84
N SER A 252 10.46 -6.52 8.95
CA SER A 252 10.27 -7.64 9.88
C SER A 252 11.08 -8.87 9.48
N GLY A 253 11.37 -9.00 8.18
CA GLY A 253 11.95 -10.21 7.59
C GLY A 253 10.97 -11.37 7.48
N ARG A 254 9.66 -11.12 7.62
CA ARG A 254 8.59 -12.12 7.65
C ARG A 254 7.54 -11.74 6.61
N GLY A 255 7.15 -12.67 5.76
CA GLY A 255 6.17 -12.43 4.70
C GLY A 255 4.72 -12.53 5.19
N TYR A 256 4.39 -11.84 6.29
CA TYR A 256 3.03 -11.73 6.80
C TYR A 256 2.85 -10.46 7.64
N LEU A 257 1.58 -10.08 7.86
CA LEU A 257 1.18 -8.90 8.64
C LEU A 257 0.11 -9.24 9.70
N GLY A 258 0.16 -8.57 10.85
CA GLY A 258 -1.00 -8.44 11.75
C GLY A 258 -1.39 -9.74 12.47
N ARG A 259 -0.41 -10.61 12.74
CA ARG A 259 -0.64 -11.92 13.35
C ARG A 259 -1.26 -11.83 14.75
N TRP A 260 -0.92 -10.79 15.50
CA TRP A 260 -1.51 -10.57 16.82
C TRP A 260 -2.95 -10.10 16.71
N ILE A 261 -3.19 -9.11 15.85
CA ILE A 261 -4.46 -8.39 15.78
C ILE A 261 -5.56 -9.16 15.05
N ALA A 262 -5.18 -10.13 14.21
CA ALA A 262 -6.10 -10.96 13.43
C ALA A 262 -7.17 -11.63 14.29
N ARG A 263 -6.86 -11.93 15.57
CA ARG A 263 -7.79 -12.57 16.52
C ARG A 263 -9.01 -11.73 16.87
N ASN A 264 -9.01 -10.44 16.56
CA ASN A 264 -10.19 -9.59 16.72
C ASN A 264 -11.24 -9.82 15.61
N PHE A 265 -10.85 -10.45 14.50
CA PHE A 265 -11.69 -10.56 13.32
C PHE A 265 -12.27 -11.97 13.19
N SER A 266 -13.56 -12.06 12.86
CA SER A 266 -14.21 -13.33 12.58
C SER A 266 -13.55 -14.03 11.39
N GLY A 267 -13.32 -15.34 11.51
CA GLY A 267 -12.74 -16.14 10.43
C GLY A 267 -11.22 -16.34 10.52
N PHE A 268 -10.54 -15.70 11.49
CA PHE A 268 -9.12 -15.91 11.74
C PHE A 268 -8.89 -16.86 12.91
N ALA A 269 -8.12 -17.92 12.67
CA ALA A 269 -7.67 -18.82 13.74
C ALA A 269 -6.54 -18.18 14.56
N ALA A 270 -6.34 -18.67 15.79
CA ALA A 270 -5.21 -18.23 16.61
C ALA A 270 -3.87 -18.49 15.91
N GLY A 271 -3.07 -17.43 15.74
CA GLY A 271 -1.79 -17.50 15.04
C GLY A 271 -1.88 -17.40 13.51
N GLN A 272 -3.07 -17.17 12.94
CA GLN A 272 -3.22 -16.80 11.53
C GLN A 272 -2.97 -15.29 11.36
N PRO A 273 -2.14 -14.85 10.39
CA PRO A 273 -1.97 -13.44 10.09
C PRO A 273 -3.17 -12.85 9.34
N LEU A 274 -3.34 -11.53 9.37
CA LEU A 274 -4.35 -10.83 8.57
C LEU A 274 -4.11 -11.03 7.07
N ARG A 275 -2.84 -10.94 6.66
CA ARG A 275 -2.37 -11.11 5.29
C ARG A 275 -1.06 -11.88 5.29
N SER A 276 -0.81 -12.66 4.24
CA SER A 276 0.42 -13.46 4.10
C SER A 276 0.96 -13.41 2.68
N ALA A 277 2.16 -12.85 2.52
CA ALA A 277 2.92 -12.96 1.27
C ALA A 277 3.47 -14.38 1.02
N GLU A 278 3.41 -15.27 2.00
CA GLU A 278 3.93 -16.63 1.92
C GLU A 278 2.91 -17.68 1.55
N ASP A 279 1.61 -17.40 1.72
CA ASP A 279 0.57 -18.36 1.35
C ASP A 279 0.52 -18.56 -0.18
N LYS A 280 0.34 -19.82 -0.58
CA LYS A 280 0.33 -20.29 -1.96
C LYS A 280 -0.91 -21.10 -2.32
N ASN A 281 -1.83 -21.33 -1.37
CA ASN A 281 -2.91 -22.31 -1.51
C ASN A 281 -4.31 -21.68 -1.50
N ASP A 282 -4.42 -20.40 -1.84
CA ASP A 282 -5.69 -19.68 -1.94
C ASP A 282 -5.87 -18.97 -3.31
N GLU A 283 -7.00 -18.28 -3.47
CA GLU A 283 -7.32 -17.53 -4.67
C GLU A 283 -6.48 -16.25 -4.86
N LEU A 284 -5.86 -15.73 -3.81
CA LEU A 284 -5.02 -14.52 -3.86
C LEU A 284 -3.68 -14.78 -4.56
N ASN A 285 -3.42 -16.02 -4.99
CA ASN A 285 -2.25 -16.38 -5.80
C ASN A 285 -2.43 -16.15 -7.30
N ASN A 286 -3.63 -15.82 -7.76
CA ASN A 286 -3.92 -15.67 -9.17
C ASN A 286 -4.55 -14.31 -9.45
N PHE A 287 -3.88 -13.48 -10.24
CA PHE A 287 -4.32 -12.12 -10.55
C PHE A 287 -5.76 -12.07 -11.07
N SER A 288 -6.17 -13.02 -11.92
CA SER A 288 -7.52 -13.05 -12.48
C SER A 288 -8.62 -13.23 -11.43
N LYS A 289 -8.30 -13.78 -10.25
CA LYS A 289 -9.24 -13.99 -9.14
C LYS A 289 -9.39 -12.75 -8.26
N VAL A 290 -8.39 -11.88 -8.23
CA VAL A 290 -8.41 -10.64 -7.41
C VAL A 290 -8.71 -9.39 -8.23
N ALA A 291 -8.58 -9.45 -9.55
CA ALA A 291 -8.74 -8.29 -10.42
C ALA A 291 -10.04 -8.28 -11.24
N THR A 292 -10.92 -9.29 -11.10
CA THR A 292 -12.15 -9.37 -11.92
C THR A 292 -13.40 -8.99 -11.15
N PHE A 293 -14.28 -8.26 -11.82
CA PHE A 293 -15.63 -7.98 -11.34
C PHE A 293 -16.47 -9.26 -11.40
N ASP A 294 -16.93 -9.78 -10.26
CA ASP A 294 -18.03 -10.75 -10.26
C ASP A 294 -19.36 -10.11 -9.85
N ALA A 295 -20.46 -10.71 -10.29
CA ALA A 295 -21.81 -10.19 -10.05
C ALA A 295 -22.22 -10.19 -8.56
N THR A 296 -21.37 -10.69 -7.66
CA THR A 296 -21.62 -10.74 -6.22
C THR A 296 -20.86 -9.66 -5.45
N THR A 297 -20.21 -8.73 -6.15
CA THR A 297 -19.41 -7.61 -5.60
C THR A 297 -18.26 -8.02 -4.67
N LYS A 298 -17.93 -9.32 -4.60
CA LYS A 298 -16.95 -9.85 -3.64
C LYS A 298 -15.49 -9.68 -4.05
N ASN A 299 -15.22 -9.40 -5.32
CA ASN A 299 -13.87 -9.61 -5.88
C ASN A 299 -13.06 -8.33 -6.15
N LEU A 300 -13.65 -7.13 -6.04
CA LEU A 300 -12.90 -5.88 -6.19
C LEU A 300 -12.75 -5.21 -4.84
N ASP A 301 -11.76 -5.70 -4.13
CA ASP A 301 -11.28 -5.13 -2.89
C ASP A 301 -9.80 -4.79 -3.09
N ARG A 302 -9.44 -3.53 -2.82
CA ARG A 302 -8.05 -3.07 -2.89
C ARG A 302 -7.13 -3.92 -2.04
N TYR A 303 -7.61 -4.46 -0.92
CA TYR A 303 -6.82 -5.33 -0.05
C TYR A 303 -6.49 -6.67 -0.69
N ARG A 304 -7.38 -7.23 -1.52
CA ARG A 304 -7.14 -8.51 -2.21
C ARG A 304 -6.08 -8.40 -3.30
N ILE A 305 -6.12 -7.33 -4.10
CA ILE A 305 -5.07 -7.06 -5.08
C ILE A 305 -3.78 -6.63 -4.36
N GLY A 306 -3.90 -5.87 -3.26
CA GLY A 306 -2.78 -5.49 -2.41
C GLY A 306 -2.00 -6.71 -1.91
N GLU A 307 -2.69 -7.72 -1.38
CA GLU A 307 -2.08 -8.97 -0.92
C GLU A 307 -1.53 -9.82 -2.07
N TRP A 308 -2.23 -9.90 -3.21
CA TRP A 308 -1.64 -10.54 -4.40
C TRP A 308 -0.34 -9.85 -4.82
N CYS A 309 -0.31 -8.52 -4.78
CA CYS A 309 0.84 -7.71 -5.15
C CYS A 309 2.00 -7.92 -4.16
N THR A 310 1.76 -7.98 -2.85
CA THR A 310 2.83 -8.22 -1.86
C THR A 310 3.44 -9.59 -2.03
N ARG A 311 2.63 -10.61 -2.38
CA ARG A 311 3.11 -11.95 -2.76
C ARG A 311 4.07 -11.91 -3.95
N VAL A 312 3.78 -11.10 -4.97
CA VAL A 312 4.68 -10.89 -6.11
C VAL A 312 5.99 -10.23 -5.65
N LEU A 313 5.91 -9.15 -4.87
CA LEU A 313 7.10 -8.45 -4.35
C LEU A 313 7.95 -9.36 -3.44
N TRP A 314 7.32 -10.21 -2.65
CA TRP A 314 7.99 -11.20 -1.81
C TRP A 314 8.67 -12.30 -2.62
N ASP A 315 8.07 -12.75 -3.73
CA ASP A 315 8.71 -13.70 -4.64
C ASP A 315 9.98 -13.13 -5.27
N ILE A 316 9.91 -11.87 -5.72
CA ILE A 316 11.07 -11.13 -6.23
C ILE A 316 12.17 -11.08 -5.15
N ARG A 317 11.81 -10.66 -3.93
CA ARG A 317 12.75 -10.60 -2.80
C ARG A 317 13.39 -11.95 -2.51
N ARG A 318 12.61 -13.03 -2.42
CA ARG A 318 13.14 -14.38 -2.18
C ARG A 318 14.09 -14.83 -3.27
N GLN A 319 13.81 -14.49 -4.52
CA GLN A 319 14.67 -14.86 -5.63
C GLN A 319 16.00 -14.12 -5.57
N ILE A 320 16.00 -12.80 -5.31
CA ILE A 320 17.24 -12.02 -5.13
C ILE A 320 18.04 -12.49 -3.90
N VAL A 321 17.37 -12.90 -2.81
CA VAL A 321 18.04 -13.52 -1.64
C VAL A 321 18.70 -14.85 -1.99
N LYS A 322 18.12 -15.66 -2.89
CA LYS A 322 18.78 -16.90 -3.35
C LYS A 322 20.02 -16.60 -4.18
N GLU A 323 19.98 -15.53 -4.97
CA GLU A 323 21.10 -15.08 -5.80
C GLU A 323 22.21 -14.45 -4.95
N ASN A 324 21.86 -13.80 -3.83
CA ASN A 324 22.79 -13.25 -2.85
C ASN A 324 22.24 -13.41 -1.42
N SER A 325 22.69 -14.45 -0.71
CA SER A 325 22.16 -14.81 0.63
C SER A 325 22.43 -13.76 1.71
N ASP A 326 23.55 -13.05 1.58
CA ASP A 326 24.04 -12.17 2.64
C ASP A 326 23.36 -10.80 2.59
N GLU A 327 23.21 -10.27 1.37
CA GLU A 327 22.80 -8.88 1.12
C GLU A 327 21.56 -8.76 0.23
N GLY A 328 21.16 -9.83 -0.47
CA GLY A 328 20.10 -9.78 -1.49
C GLY A 328 18.77 -9.24 -1.01
N ARG A 329 18.42 -9.44 0.27
CA ARG A 329 17.22 -8.83 0.86
C ARG A 329 17.26 -7.30 0.81
N PHE A 330 18.40 -6.68 1.11
CA PHE A 330 18.52 -5.23 1.13
C PHE A 330 18.55 -4.64 -0.26
N TYR A 331 19.14 -5.35 -1.24
CA TYR A 331 19.07 -4.97 -2.65
C TYR A 331 17.64 -5.06 -3.19
N ALA A 332 16.91 -6.13 -2.86
CA ALA A 332 15.50 -6.25 -3.21
C ALA A 332 14.64 -5.14 -2.60
N ASP A 333 14.79 -4.90 -1.30
CA ASP A 333 14.03 -3.86 -0.58
C ASP A 333 14.32 -2.47 -1.17
N ARG A 334 15.59 -2.16 -1.48
CA ARG A 334 15.97 -0.91 -2.16
C ARG A 334 15.37 -0.81 -3.56
N MET A 335 15.43 -1.88 -4.35
CA MET A 335 14.88 -1.90 -5.71
C MET A 335 13.36 -1.66 -5.70
N ILE A 336 12.65 -2.29 -4.76
CA ILE A 336 11.19 -2.17 -4.67
C ILE A 336 10.76 -0.76 -4.20
N PHE A 337 11.45 -0.16 -3.23
CA PHE A 337 11.17 1.24 -2.87
C PHE A 337 11.61 2.23 -3.96
N ALA A 338 12.65 1.92 -4.74
CA ALA A 338 13.00 2.71 -5.92
C ALA A 338 11.89 2.64 -6.98
N ALA A 339 11.33 1.46 -7.24
CA ALA A 339 10.17 1.31 -8.10
C ALA A 339 8.97 2.12 -7.61
N ALA A 340 8.69 2.12 -6.30
CA ALA A 340 7.64 2.94 -5.70
C ALA A 340 7.84 4.44 -6.00
N SER A 341 9.08 4.93 -6.00
CA SER A 341 9.42 6.32 -6.34
C SER A 341 9.29 6.67 -7.82
N LEU A 342 9.12 5.69 -8.71
CA LEU A 342 8.88 5.87 -10.15
C LEU A 342 7.38 5.84 -10.50
N LEU A 343 6.53 5.35 -9.59
CA LEU A 343 5.10 5.25 -9.80
C LEU A 343 4.49 6.63 -10.05
N LYS A 344 3.56 6.71 -11.00
CA LYS A 344 2.86 7.93 -11.40
C LYS A 344 1.48 8.01 -10.72
N ARG A 345 0.79 9.11 -10.95
CA ARG A 345 -0.61 9.28 -10.53
C ARG A 345 -1.48 8.15 -11.06
N ASP A 346 -2.34 7.60 -10.20
CA ASP A 346 -3.28 6.51 -10.50
C ASP A 346 -2.62 5.34 -11.22
N THR A 347 -1.55 4.84 -10.61
CA THR A 347 -0.76 3.78 -11.21
C THR A 347 -1.58 2.50 -11.42
N SER A 348 -1.07 1.64 -12.29
CA SER A 348 -1.59 0.30 -12.52
C SER A 348 -0.58 -0.77 -12.17
N VAL A 349 -1.02 -2.03 -12.13
CA VAL A 349 -0.13 -3.18 -11.91
C VAL A 349 0.88 -3.32 -13.05
N THR A 350 0.48 -3.01 -14.30
CA THR A 350 1.39 -2.92 -15.45
C THR A 350 2.48 -1.87 -15.20
N SER A 351 2.09 -0.71 -14.69
CA SER A 351 3.02 0.38 -14.38
C SER A 351 3.97 0.03 -13.23
N LEU A 352 3.50 -0.69 -12.20
CA LEU A 352 4.36 -1.19 -11.12
C LEU A 352 5.41 -2.18 -11.64
N ARG A 353 5.02 -3.15 -12.48
CA ARG A 353 5.98 -4.07 -13.10
C ARG A 353 7.02 -3.32 -13.93
N GLY A 354 6.58 -2.33 -14.72
CA GLY A 354 7.48 -1.47 -15.49
C GLY A 354 8.47 -0.72 -14.59
N ALA A 355 7.98 -0.13 -13.50
CA ALA A 355 8.80 0.57 -12.52
C ALA A 355 9.81 -0.35 -11.81
N LEU A 356 9.46 -1.61 -11.55
CA LEU A 356 10.38 -2.60 -10.98
C LEU A 356 11.51 -2.95 -11.95
N LEU A 357 11.18 -3.15 -13.23
CA LEU A 357 12.19 -3.40 -14.27
C LEU A 357 13.10 -2.18 -14.47
N GLU A 358 12.54 -0.98 -14.44
CA GLU A 358 13.32 0.25 -14.55
C GLU A 358 14.22 0.48 -13.32
N ALA A 359 13.71 0.23 -12.11
CA ALA A 359 14.51 0.30 -10.89
C ALA A 359 15.65 -0.74 -10.89
N ASP A 360 15.38 -1.95 -11.38
CA ASP A 360 16.41 -2.98 -11.55
C ASP A 360 17.49 -2.58 -12.57
N GLU A 361 17.08 -1.98 -13.70
CA GLU A 361 18.02 -1.45 -14.69
C GLU A 361 18.92 -0.36 -14.07
N GLN A 362 18.33 0.58 -13.32
CA GLN A 362 19.04 1.70 -12.72
C GLN A 362 19.97 1.29 -11.58
N LEU A 363 19.57 0.31 -10.76
CA LEU A 363 20.31 -0.08 -9.55
C LEU A 363 21.22 -1.27 -9.74
N ASN A 364 20.84 -2.23 -10.59
CA ASN A 364 21.50 -3.52 -10.75
C ASN A 364 21.77 -3.88 -12.22
N CYS A 365 21.68 -2.94 -13.18
CA CYS A 365 21.85 -3.18 -14.61
C CYS A 365 20.90 -4.25 -15.20
N GLY A 366 19.70 -4.43 -14.63
CA GLY A 366 18.69 -5.31 -15.21
C GLY A 366 18.92 -6.80 -14.97
N ILE A 367 19.87 -7.18 -14.10
CA ILE A 367 20.22 -8.59 -13.84
C ILE A 367 19.07 -9.38 -13.20
N HIS A 368 18.12 -8.72 -12.55
CA HIS A 368 16.95 -9.35 -11.93
C HIS A 368 15.68 -9.23 -12.78
N SER A 369 15.77 -8.69 -13.99
CA SER A 369 14.61 -8.46 -14.87
C SER A 369 13.79 -9.73 -15.13
N GLU A 370 14.45 -10.87 -15.29
CA GLU A 370 13.80 -12.17 -15.48
C GLU A 370 13.10 -12.65 -14.20
N SER A 371 13.72 -12.44 -13.03
CA SER A 371 13.11 -12.73 -11.72
C SER A 371 11.86 -11.89 -11.49
N VAL A 372 11.88 -10.61 -11.88
CA VAL A 372 10.70 -9.73 -11.84
C VAL A 372 9.60 -10.26 -12.76
N LYS A 373 9.88 -10.56 -14.03
CA LYS A 373 8.87 -11.07 -14.98
C LYS A 373 8.24 -12.38 -14.50
N ASN A 374 9.06 -13.34 -14.09
CA ASN A 374 8.61 -14.63 -13.59
C ASN A 374 7.74 -14.52 -12.33
N ALA A 375 8.02 -13.58 -11.43
CA ALA A 375 7.19 -13.36 -10.25
C ALA A 375 5.76 -12.92 -10.62
N PHE A 376 5.59 -12.02 -11.58
CA PHE A 376 4.27 -11.61 -12.08
C PHE A 376 3.57 -12.75 -12.84
N GLU A 377 4.30 -13.41 -13.76
CA GLU A 377 3.74 -14.46 -14.62
C GLU A 377 3.30 -15.69 -13.81
N SER A 378 4.11 -16.12 -12.84
CA SER A 378 3.77 -17.24 -11.94
C SER A 378 2.55 -16.97 -11.07
N ARG A 379 2.19 -15.69 -10.86
CA ARG A 379 0.99 -15.25 -10.15
C ARG A 379 -0.16 -14.84 -11.09
N GLY A 380 -0.07 -15.22 -12.37
CA GLY A 380 -1.15 -15.07 -13.35
C GLY A 380 -1.28 -13.69 -13.99
N PHE A 381 -0.27 -12.82 -13.88
CA PHE A 381 -0.22 -11.53 -14.54
C PHE A 381 0.75 -11.58 -15.73
N SER A 382 0.22 -11.50 -16.96
CA SER A 382 1.00 -11.47 -18.19
C SER A 382 1.09 -10.05 -18.75
N SER A 383 2.25 -9.66 -19.32
CA SER A 383 2.37 -8.44 -20.15
C SER A 383 1.68 -8.58 -21.49
N ASP A 384 1.58 -9.81 -21.97
CA ASP A 384 1.30 -10.10 -23.37
C ASP A 384 -0.21 -10.17 -23.55
N ILE A 385 -0.84 -9.01 -23.39
CA ILE A 385 -2.28 -8.87 -23.51
C ILE A 385 -2.56 -8.27 -24.87
N PRO A 386 -3.34 -8.94 -25.73
CA PRO A 386 -3.65 -8.43 -27.05
C PRO A 386 -4.31 -7.05 -26.99
N ASN A 387 -3.91 -6.18 -27.92
CA ASN A 387 -4.66 -4.96 -28.19
C ASN A 387 -6.05 -5.33 -28.68
N LEU A 388 -7.06 -4.63 -28.17
CA LEU A 388 -8.45 -4.76 -28.57
C LEU A 388 -8.74 -3.82 -29.73
N ASP A 389 -9.52 -4.29 -30.70
CA ASP A 389 -9.83 -3.52 -31.90
C ASP A 389 -10.94 -2.48 -31.67
N LEU A 390 -11.86 -2.75 -30.74
CA LEU A 390 -13.04 -1.93 -30.51
C LEU A 390 -12.96 -1.21 -29.15
N PRO A 391 -13.40 0.06 -29.08
CA PRO A 391 -13.59 0.73 -27.80
C PRO A 391 -14.68 0.03 -26.97
N LEU A 392 -14.59 0.17 -25.65
CA LEU A 392 -15.64 -0.27 -24.74
C LEU A 392 -16.92 0.56 -24.95
N LYS A 393 -18.09 -0.07 -24.77
CA LYS A 393 -19.40 0.58 -24.98
C LYS A 393 -19.98 1.00 -23.64
N LEU A 394 -20.39 2.26 -23.52
CA LEU A 394 -21.04 2.79 -22.32
C LEU A 394 -22.43 3.33 -22.66
N LYS A 395 -23.39 2.99 -21.80
CA LYS A 395 -24.69 3.65 -21.71
C LYS A 395 -24.77 4.29 -20.34
N ALA A 396 -24.96 5.61 -20.28
CA ALA A 396 -24.89 6.36 -19.03
C ALA A 396 -26.08 7.31 -18.87
N SER A 397 -26.43 7.60 -17.63
CA SER A 397 -27.46 8.56 -17.23
C SER A 397 -27.04 9.27 -15.95
N ILE A 398 -27.37 10.56 -15.85
CA ILE A 398 -27.09 11.38 -14.67
C ILE A 398 -28.07 11.01 -13.54
N VAL A 399 -27.55 10.89 -12.33
CA VAL A 399 -28.31 10.70 -11.10
C VAL A 399 -27.93 11.80 -10.10
N TRP A 400 -28.88 12.65 -9.73
CA TRP A 400 -28.62 13.66 -8.71
C TRP A 400 -28.60 13.03 -7.32
N LEU A 401 -27.57 13.34 -6.55
CA LEU A 401 -27.38 12.82 -5.21
C LEU A 401 -28.28 13.56 -4.21
N ARG A 402 -28.58 12.90 -3.09
CA ARG A 402 -29.39 13.44 -2.01
C ARG A 402 -28.64 13.33 -0.69
N ASP A 403 -28.81 14.32 0.19
CA ASP A 403 -28.28 14.27 1.54
C ASP A 403 -29.06 13.31 2.45
N GLU A 404 -28.64 13.20 3.70
CA GLU A 404 -29.27 12.34 4.71
C GLU A 404 -30.73 12.74 4.99
N GLN A 405 -31.12 13.99 4.70
CA GLN A 405 -32.49 14.51 4.84
C GLN A 405 -33.30 14.35 3.54
N GLY A 406 -32.73 13.70 2.52
CA GLY A 406 -33.34 13.45 1.23
C GLY A 406 -33.40 14.67 0.31
N GLN A 407 -32.78 15.79 0.68
CA GLN A 407 -32.70 16.98 -0.18
C GLN A 407 -31.68 16.76 -1.28
N LEU A 408 -31.96 17.31 -2.47
CA LEU A 408 -31.00 17.25 -3.57
C LEU A 408 -29.74 18.02 -3.18
N THR A 409 -28.59 17.37 -3.33
CA THR A 409 -27.30 18.04 -3.25
C THR A 409 -27.00 18.74 -4.57
N ARG A 410 -25.88 19.48 -4.61
CA ARG A 410 -25.32 20.00 -5.87
C ARG A 410 -24.39 18.99 -6.55
N GLU A 411 -24.45 17.74 -6.14
CA GLU A 411 -23.63 16.68 -6.68
C GLU A 411 -24.48 15.74 -7.53
N PHE A 412 -23.85 15.23 -8.58
CA PHE A 412 -24.43 14.23 -9.45
C PHE A 412 -23.44 13.09 -9.62
N SER A 413 -23.99 11.89 -9.74
CA SER A 413 -23.27 10.67 -10.08
C SER A 413 -23.74 10.16 -11.44
N ILE A 414 -23.02 9.19 -11.99
CA ILE A 414 -23.32 8.58 -13.27
C ILE A 414 -23.80 7.14 -13.04
N SER A 415 -25.07 6.87 -13.30
CA SER A 415 -25.54 5.49 -13.45
C SER A 415 -25.18 5.00 -14.85
N PHE A 416 -24.65 3.79 -14.99
CA PHE A 416 -24.23 3.31 -16.30
C PHE A 416 -24.20 1.79 -16.45
N THR A 417 -24.17 1.34 -17.71
CA THR A 417 -23.77 0.00 -18.13
C THR A 417 -22.59 0.10 -19.08
N LEU A 418 -21.48 -0.52 -18.70
CA LEU A 418 -20.25 -0.62 -19.47
C LEU A 418 -20.10 -2.04 -20.01
N THR A 419 -19.80 -2.19 -21.30
CA THR A 419 -19.70 -3.48 -21.98
C THR A 419 -18.38 -3.59 -22.74
N ASN A 420 -17.72 -4.74 -22.62
CA ASN A 420 -16.60 -5.09 -23.48
C ASN A 420 -17.11 -5.85 -24.73
N PRO A 421 -17.13 -5.23 -25.92
CA PRO A 421 -17.62 -5.86 -27.14
C PRO A 421 -16.56 -6.74 -27.83
N ASN A 422 -15.33 -6.77 -27.32
CA ASN A 422 -14.22 -7.49 -27.95
C ASN A 422 -14.26 -8.98 -27.59
N SER A 423 -13.50 -9.77 -28.34
CA SER A 423 -13.33 -11.22 -28.11
C SER A 423 -12.40 -11.56 -26.95
N ASP A 424 -11.62 -10.59 -26.46
CA ASP A 424 -10.67 -10.73 -25.36
C ASP A 424 -10.98 -9.75 -24.21
N ARG A 425 -10.25 -9.89 -23.09
CA ARG A 425 -10.41 -9.13 -21.85
C ARG A 425 -9.84 -7.72 -21.97
N ALA A 426 -10.62 -6.74 -21.50
CA ALA A 426 -10.15 -5.37 -21.29
C ALA A 426 -9.54 -5.24 -19.89
N ARG A 427 -8.35 -4.65 -19.81
CA ARG A 427 -7.53 -4.60 -18.59
C ARG A 427 -7.65 -3.27 -17.87
N ASN A 428 -7.76 -3.33 -16.54
CA ASN A 428 -7.86 -2.15 -15.66
C ASN A 428 -8.78 -1.06 -16.25
N VAL A 429 -10.03 -1.47 -16.46
CA VAL A 429 -11.10 -0.65 -17.02
C VAL A 429 -11.42 0.47 -16.04
N ARG A 430 -11.46 1.71 -16.54
CA ARG A 430 -11.67 2.94 -15.78
C ARG A 430 -12.71 3.83 -16.44
N LEU A 431 -13.57 4.43 -15.62
CA LEU A 431 -14.43 5.55 -16.02
C LEU A 431 -13.86 6.83 -15.41
N ILE A 432 -13.69 7.86 -16.23
CA ILE A 432 -13.13 9.16 -15.84
C ILE A 432 -14.14 10.26 -16.20
N LEU A 433 -14.44 11.12 -15.23
CA LEU A 433 -15.22 12.34 -15.41
C LEU A 433 -14.26 13.51 -15.66
N GLU A 434 -14.32 14.06 -16.87
CA GLU A 434 -13.55 15.24 -17.25
C GLU A 434 -14.52 16.43 -17.37
N SER A 435 -14.27 17.48 -16.60
CA SER A 435 -15.02 18.72 -16.77
C SER A 435 -14.52 19.46 -18.02
N THR A 436 -15.45 19.87 -18.88
CA THR A 436 -15.17 20.77 -20.01
C THR A 436 -15.79 22.15 -19.80
N ASP A 437 -16.40 22.38 -18.64
CA ASP A 437 -17.12 23.59 -18.27
C ASP A 437 -16.77 23.98 -16.82
N ALA A 438 -16.34 25.23 -16.60
CA ALA A 438 -15.94 25.71 -15.28
C ALA A 438 -17.05 25.62 -14.21
N ARG A 439 -18.32 25.43 -14.62
CA ARG A 439 -19.45 25.19 -13.72
C ARG A 439 -19.40 23.83 -13.03
N ILE A 440 -18.68 22.86 -13.58
CA ILE A 440 -18.58 21.49 -13.08
C ILE A 440 -17.19 21.25 -12.49
N SER A 441 -17.15 20.79 -11.25
CA SER A 441 -15.95 20.30 -10.58
C SER A 441 -16.08 18.79 -10.35
N PRO A 442 -15.20 17.95 -10.92
CA PRO A 442 -15.14 16.55 -10.53
C PRO A 442 -14.80 16.44 -9.03
N VAL A 443 -15.55 15.60 -8.32
CA VAL A 443 -15.29 15.21 -6.92
C VAL A 443 -14.57 13.86 -6.93
N VAL A 444 -15.28 12.80 -7.34
CA VAL A 444 -14.69 11.51 -7.68
C VAL A 444 -14.45 11.49 -9.20
N TYR A 445 -13.26 11.93 -9.63
CA TYR A 445 -12.98 12.09 -11.07
C TYR A 445 -12.72 10.76 -11.79
N GLN A 446 -12.34 9.69 -11.08
CA GLN A 446 -12.03 8.39 -11.69
C GLN A 446 -12.50 7.26 -10.80
N GLN A 447 -13.01 6.19 -11.41
CA GLN A 447 -13.33 4.92 -10.76
C GLN A 447 -12.83 3.75 -11.62
N SER A 448 -12.16 2.77 -10.99
CA SER A 448 -11.73 1.54 -11.66
C SER A 448 -12.75 0.40 -11.46
N TYR A 449 -12.72 -0.55 -12.39
CA TYR A 449 -13.56 -1.75 -12.40
C TYR A 449 -12.75 -3.04 -12.65
N GLY A 450 -11.42 -2.95 -12.53
CA GLY A 450 -10.50 -4.05 -12.78
C GLY A 450 -10.58 -4.56 -14.21
N ASP A 451 -10.43 -5.87 -14.36
CA ASP A 451 -10.51 -6.56 -15.63
C ASP A 451 -11.96 -6.87 -16.04
N LEU A 452 -12.31 -6.54 -17.29
CA LEU A 452 -13.59 -6.86 -17.89
C LEU A 452 -13.46 -7.90 -18.99
N GLY A 453 -13.92 -9.12 -18.72
CA GLY A 453 -13.88 -10.23 -19.67
C GLY A 453 -14.63 -9.95 -20.98
N SER A 454 -14.32 -10.73 -22.01
CA SER A 454 -14.99 -10.72 -23.32
C SER A 454 -16.51 -10.85 -23.19
N GLY A 455 -17.25 -9.95 -23.84
CA GLY A 455 -18.72 -9.90 -23.81
C GLY A 455 -19.33 -9.58 -22.44
N LYS A 456 -18.52 -9.30 -21.41
CA LYS A 456 -19.01 -9.01 -20.06
C LYS A 456 -19.40 -7.55 -19.90
N THR A 457 -20.23 -7.31 -18.89
CA THR A 457 -20.77 -5.99 -18.56
C THR A 457 -20.61 -5.66 -17.09
N VAL A 458 -20.32 -4.41 -16.78
CA VAL A 458 -20.45 -3.83 -15.44
C VAL A 458 -21.62 -2.86 -15.45
N THR A 459 -22.46 -2.90 -14.42
CA THR A 459 -23.57 -1.95 -14.25
C THR A 459 -23.47 -1.31 -12.88
N VAL A 460 -23.69 0.00 -12.82
CA VAL A 460 -23.69 0.84 -11.62
C VAL A 460 -25.00 1.62 -11.59
N GLY A 461 -25.71 1.65 -10.45
CA GLY A 461 -26.89 2.49 -10.25
C GLY A 461 -28.26 1.87 -10.57
N GLY A 462 -28.44 0.56 -10.37
CA GLY A 462 -29.71 -0.16 -10.55
C GLY A 462 -29.88 -1.42 -9.68
N ASN A 463 -31.05 -2.07 -9.74
CA ASN A 463 -31.32 -3.30 -8.98
C ASN A 463 -30.41 -4.46 -9.42
N GLY A 464 -29.75 -5.11 -8.47
CA GLY A 464 -28.81 -6.22 -8.74
C GLY A 464 -27.50 -5.77 -9.40
N SER A 465 -27.15 -4.50 -9.28
CA SER A 465 -25.92 -3.92 -9.82
C SER A 465 -25.07 -3.31 -8.70
N LEU A 466 -23.91 -2.75 -9.06
CA LEU A 466 -23.11 -2.00 -8.10
C LEU A 466 -23.86 -0.79 -7.53
N PRO A 467 -23.65 -0.45 -6.25
CA PRO A 467 -24.11 0.81 -5.68
C PRO A 467 -23.58 2.02 -6.47
N ILE A 468 -24.33 3.11 -6.42
CA ILE A 468 -23.99 4.36 -7.13
C ILE A 468 -22.65 4.97 -6.67
N ASP A 469 -22.17 4.58 -5.49
CA ASP A 469 -20.87 4.98 -4.93
C ASP A 469 -19.69 4.43 -5.75
N TYR A 470 -19.89 3.37 -6.54
CA TYR A 470 -18.91 2.86 -7.51
C TYR A 470 -18.95 3.62 -8.84
N SER A 471 -19.22 4.93 -8.79
CA SER A 471 -19.26 5.80 -9.94
C SER A 471 -18.38 7.02 -9.76
N VAL A 472 -18.23 7.77 -10.84
CA VAL A 472 -17.65 9.11 -10.83
C VAL A 472 -18.70 10.12 -10.37
N VAL A 473 -18.26 11.13 -9.63
CA VAL A 473 -19.11 12.15 -9.01
C VAL A 473 -18.63 13.52 -9.43
N GLY A 474 -19.55 14.36 -9.88
CA GLY A 474 -19.32 15.77 -10.16
C GLY A 474 -20.15 16.66 -9.24
N SER A 475 -19.67 17.88 -8.99
CA SER A 475 -20.36 18.92 -8.25
C SER A 475 -20.53 20.16 -9.12
N VAL A 476 -21.63 20.88 -8.97
CA VAL A 476 -21.90 22.13 -9.69
C VAL A 476 -21.72 23.34 -8.78
N ALA A 477 -21.00 24.34 -9.28
CA ALA A 477 -20.63 25.55 -8.56
C ALA A 477 -21.84 26.25 -7.92
N PRO A 478 -21.76 26.69 -6.65
CA PRO A 478 -22.84 27.42 -5.98
C PRO A 478 -23.33 28.62 -6.81
N ASN A 479 -24.65 28.87 -6.79
CA ASN A 479 -25.33 29.98 -7.46
C ASN A 479 -25.19 30.07 -9.00
N GLN A 480 -24.64 29.05 -9.66
CA GLN A 480 -24.60 29.00 -11.13
C GLN A 480 -25.71 28.11 -11.70
N ASN A 481 -26.27 28.54 -12.84
CA ASN A 481 -27.17 27.71 -13.64
C ASN A 481 -26.34 26.64 -14.36
N TYR A 482 -26.55 25.38 -13.99
CA TYR A 482 -25.83 24.24 -14.56
C TYR A 482 -26.45 23.72 -15.85
N GLN A 483 -27.65 24.16 -16.23
CA GLN A 483 -28.29 23.70 -17.46
C GLN A 483 -27.38 23.98 -18.67
N GLY A 484 -27.13 22.95 -19.47
CA GLY A 484 -26.23 23.06 -20.61
C GLY A 484 -24.75 23.08 -20.23
N ALA A 485 -24.37 22.75 -18.98
CA ALA A 485 -22.97 22.54 -18.62
C ALA A 485 -22.48 21.22 -19.21
N HIS A 486 -21.34 21.29 -19.88
CA HIS A 486 -20.77 20.16 -20.60
C HIS A 486 -19.70 19.44 -19.76
N PHE A 487 -19.63 18.12 -19.94
CA PHE A 487 -18.57 17.29 -19.40
C PHE A 487 -18.29 16.15 -20.38
N ASN A 488 -17.21 15.42 -20.16
CA ASN A 488 -16.91 14.18 -20.88
C ASN A 488 -16.84 13.01 -19.90
N LEU A 489 -17.38 11.87 -20.33
CA LEU A 489 -17.09 10.57 -19.74
C LEU A 489 -16.07 9.87 -20.62
N ARG A 490 -14.86 9.69 -20.09
CA ARG A 490 -13.81 8.96 -20.78
C ARG A 490 -13.70 7.56 -20.20
N ILE A 491 -13.68 6.56 -21.08
CA ILE A 491 -13.44 5.18 -20.73
C ILE A 491 -12.01 4.85 -21.14
N LYS A 492 -11.22 4.31 -20.20
CA LYS A 492 -9.87 3.83 -20.46
C LYS A 492 -9.74 2.36 -20.08
N SER A 493 -8.88 1.67 -20.82
CA SER A 493 -8.31 0.38 -20.43
C SER A 493 -6.89 0.32 -20.97
N GLU A 494 -6.05 -0.57 -20.45
CA GLU A 494 -4.63 -0.62 -20.85
C GLU A 494 -4.42 -1.11 -22.29
N ASN A 495 -5.38 -1.86 -22.82
CA ASN A 495 -5.24 -2.56 -24.10
C ASN A 495 -6.40 -2.28 -25.07
N ALA A 496 -7.19 -1.22 -24.88
CA ALA A 496 -8.25 -0.86 -25.84
C ALA A 496 -8.19 0.64 -26.21
N PRO A 497 -8.70 1.03 -27.38
CA PRO A 497 -8.88 2.44 -27.72
C PRO A 497 -9.75 3.15 -26.68
N ASP A 498 -9.32 4.36 -26.28
CA ASP A 498 -10.12 5.25 -25.45
C ASP A 498 -11.48 5.54 -26.11
N ALA A 499 -12.53 5.63 -25.30
CA ALA A 499 -13.82 6.15 -25.72
C ALA A 499 -14.13 7.43 -24.94
N VAL A 500 -14.65 8.45 -25.62
CA VAL A 500 -15.08 9.71 -24.99
C VAL A 500 -16.53 9.95 -25.35
N ILE A 501 -17.38 10.10 -24.34
CA ILE A 501 -18.81 10.33 -24.50
C ILE A 501 -19.14 11.70 -23.91
N PRO A 502 -19.57 12.67 -24.75
CA PRO A 502 -19.97 13.97 -24.26
C PRO A 502 -21.26 13.86 -23.44
N GLY A 503 -21.30 14.57 -22.32
CA GLY A 503 -22.44 14.71 -21.44
C GLY A 503 -22.87 16.17 -21.29
N VAL A 504 -24.12 16.38 -20.92
CA VAL A 504 -24.73 17.69 -20.64
C VAL A 504 -25.63 17.57 -19.43
N LEU A 505 -25.52 18.51 -18.48
CA LEU A 505 -26.41 18.63 -17.31
C LEU A 505 -27.73 19.34 -17.60
#